data_AF-A0A3B3I682-F1
#
_entry.id   AF-A0A3B3I682-F1
#
_cell.length_a   1.000
_cell.length_b   1.000
_cell.length_c   1.000
_cell.angle_alpha   90.00
_cell.angle_beta   90.00
_cell.angle_gamma   90.00
#
_symmetry.space_group_name_H-M   'P 1'
#
loop_
_entity.id
_entity.type
_entity.pdbx_description
1 polymer ?
#
loop_
_entity_poly.entity_id
_entity_poly.type
_entity_poly.pdbx_seq_one_letter_code
_entity_poly.pdbx_strand_id
1 'polypeptide(L)'
;MHSCRRMKGCRRTNSCRQKNGCRRTNGCRRTNGCRRKNGCRRTNGCRRTNGCRRKNGCRRTNGCRRTDGCRQMHSCRRMKGCRRTNSCRQKNGCRRTNGCRRTNGCRRTNGCRRKNGCRRTNGCRRTDGCRQMHSCRRMKGCRGMKGCRGMKGCRRTNGCRRTNGCRGMNSCRGMHGCIRMDGFCGRFVSLTTSPPPIVSLRLRH
;
A
#
# COMPACT_ATOMS: atom_id res chain seq x y z
N MET A 1 13.97 -36.68 -25.11
CA MET A 1 14.34 -35.40 -24.43
C MET A 1 15.20 -35.67 -23.20
N HIS A 2 16.53 -35.53 -23.27
CA HIS A 2 17.40 -35.69 -22.09
C HIS A 2 17.16 -34.57 -21.07
N SER A 3 16.48 -34.91 -19.97
CA SER A 3 16.20 -33.98 -18.87
C SER A 3 17.49 -33.70 -18.10
N CYS A 4 18.14 -32.57 -18.40
CA CYS A 4 19.43 -32.28 -17.79
C CYS A 4 19.30 -32.07 -16.26
N ARG A 5 20.04 -32.86 -15.48
CA ARG A 5 19.92 -32.85 -14.01
C ARG A 5 20.54 -31.59 -13.39
N ARG A 6 21.77 -31.23 -13.77
CA ARG A 6 22.52 -30.11 -13.17
C ARG A 6 23.47 -29.48 -14.19
N MET A 7 23.58 -28.15 -14.24
CA MET A 7 24.70 -27.48 -14.95
C MET A 7 25.17 -26.23 -14.21
N LYS A 8 26.42 -25.85 -14.47
CA LYS A 8 27.04 -24.60 -14.03
C LYS A 8 27.62 -23.86 -15.25
N GLY A 9 27.79 -22.53 -15.18
CA GLY A 9 28.61 -21.78 -16.14
C GLY A 9 28.12 -21.71 -17.59
N CYS A 10 26.85 -22.05 -17.86
CA CYS A 10 26.34 -22.25 -19.21
C CYS A 10 25.86 -20.96 -19.93
N ARG A 11 26.08 -20.87 -21.25
CA ARG A 11 25.57 -19.75 -22.08
C ARG A 11 24.05 -19.80 -22.26
N ARG A 12 23.48 -20.96 -22.57
CA ARG A 12 22.02 -21.18 -22.74
C ARG A 12 21.64 -22.56 -22.23
N THR A 13 20.48 -22.68 -21.56
CA THR A 13 19.93 -23.98 -21.16
C THR A 13 18.42 -23.97 -21.07
N ASN A 14 17.80 -25.09 -21.43
CA ASN A 14 16.37 -25.33 -21.30
C ASN A 14 16.11 -26.55 -20.40
N SER A 15 14.96 -26.56 -19.72
CA SER A 15 14.34 -27.76 -19.13
C SER A 15 15.22 -28.60 -18.19
N CYS A 16 15.96 -27.95 -17.29
CA CYS A 16 16.82 -28.67 -16.34
C CYS A 16 16.35 -28.60 -14.88
N ARG A 17 16.73 -29.61 -14.08
CA ARG A 17 16.37 -29.64 -12.65
C ARG A 17 17.11 -28.55 -11.86
N GLN A 18 18.41 -28.38 -12.03
CA GLN A 18 19.21 -27.40 -11.28
C GLN A 18 20.23 -26.64 -12.15
N LYS A 19 20.41 -25.34 -11.89
CA LYS A 19 21.38 -24.47 -12.59
C LYS A 19 22.00 -23.41 -11.70
N ASN A 20 23.30 -23.16 -11.89
CA ASN A 20 24.00 -22.03 -11.28
C ASN A 20 24.76 -21.22 -12.34
N GLY A 21 24.63 -19.89 -12.31
CA GLY A 21 25.51 -18.98 -13.03
C GLY A 21 25.30 -18.88 -14.55
N CYS A 22 24.19 -19.36 -15.10
CA CYS A 22 24.00 -19.39 -16.56
C CYS A 22 23.48 -18.06 -17.14
N ARG A 23 23.89 -17.72 -18.38
CA ARG A 23 23.55 -16.44 -19.01
C ARG A 23 22.06 -16.37 -19.41
N ARG A 24 21.50 -17.44 -19.98
CA ARG A 24 20.08 -17.57 -20.33
C ARG A 24 19.53 -18.93 -19.89
N THR A 25 18.38 -18.94 -19.22
CA THR A 25 17.74 -20.17 -18.70
C THR A 25 16.24 -20.17 -18.94
N ASN A 26 15.68 -21.25 -19.48
CA ASN A 26 14.24 -21.43 -19.63
C ASN A 26 13.78 -22.75 -18.98
N GLY A 27 12.56 -22.79 -18.41
CA GLY A 27 11.90 -24.05 -18.04
C GLY A 27 12.52 -24.84 -16.88
N CYS A 28 13.42 -24.25 -16.07
CA CYS A 28 14.16 -24.96 -15.03
C CYS A 28 13.41 -25.06 -13.68
N ARG A 29 13.63 -26.14 -12.92
CA ARG A 29 13.03 -26.33 -11.59
C ARG A 29 13.68 -25.43 -10.53
N ARG A 30 15.01 -25.36 -10.47
CA ARG A 30 15.77 -24.47 -9.57
C ARG A 30 16.88 -23.76 -10.34
N THR A 31 17.02 -22.45 -10.14
CA THR A 31 18.19 -21.72 -10.67
C THR A 31 18.71 -20.68 -9.69
N ASN A 32 20.03 -20.51 -9.66
CA ASN A 32 20.71 -19.47 -8.91
C ASN A 32 21.63 -18.63 -9.83
N GLY A 33 21.71 -17.32 -9.58
CA GLY A 33 22.74 -16.45 -10.18
C GLY A 33 22.66 -16.23 -11.69
N CYS A 34 21.54 -16.56 -12.35
CA CYS A 34 21.44 -16.44 -13.80
C CYS A 34 21.18 -14.99 -14.27
N ARG A 35 21.73 -14.60 -15.44
CA ARG A 35 21.56 -13.23 -15.97
C ARG A 35 20.14 -12.98 -16.52
N ARG A 36 19.60 -13.91 -17.30
CA ARG A 36 18.22 -13.88 -17.84
C ARG A 36 17.54 -15.23 -17.64
N LYS A 37 16.25 -15.19 -17.31
CA LYS A 37 15.50 -16.38 -16.98
C LYS A 37 14.02 -16.26 -17.31
N ASN A 38 13.44 -17.30 -17.93
CA ASN A 38 12.01 -17.40 -18.20
C ASN A 38 11.40 -18.72 -17.67
N GLY A 39 10.20 -18.64 -17.09
CA GLY A 39 9.33 -19.82 -16.90
C GLY A 39 9.89 -20.88 -15.96
N CYS A 40 10.17 -20.55 -14.69
CA CYS A 40 10.81 -21.50 -13.78
C CYS A 40 10.19 -21.56 -12.38
N ARG A 41 10.39 -22.68 -11.68
CA ARG A 41 9.69 -22.93 -10.42
C ARG A 41 10.32 -22.17 -9.23
N ARG A 42 11.64 -22.23 -9.06
CA ARG A 42 12.38 -21.51 -8.00
C ARG A 42 13.58 -20.75 -8.57
N THR A 43 13.80 -19.53 -8.11
CA THR A 43 14.84 -18.61 -8.63
C THR A 43 15.47 -17.80 -7.51
N ASN A 44 16.79 -17.81 -7.39
CA ASN A 44 17.52 -16.92 -6.47
C ASN A 44 18.59 -16.10 -7.21
N GLY A 45 18.78 -14.84 -6.84
CA GLY A 45 19.96 -14.05 -7.25
C GLY A 45 20.04 -13.68 -8.75
N CYS A 46 18.94 -13.68 -9.50
CA CYS A 46 18.94 -13.39 -10.92
C CYS A 46 18.85 -11.89 -11.25
N ARG A 47 19.48 -11.48 -12.36
CA ARG A 47 19.43 -10.08 -12.84
C ARG A 47 18.08 -9.73 -13.49
N ARG A 48 17.58 -10.59 -14.39
CA ARG A 48 16.26 -10.45 -15.03
C ARG A 48 15.51 -11.78 -14.98
N THR A 49 14.23 -11.74 -14.65
CA THR A 49 13.40 -12.94 -14.57
C THR A 49 11.97 -12.65 -14.99
N ASN A 50 11.44 -13.48 -15.89
CA ASN A 50 10.05 -13.46 -16.30
C ASN A 50 9.39 -14.79 -15.93
N GLY A 51 8.19 -14.77 -15.34
CA GLY A 51 7.41 -15.99 -15.11
C GLY A 51 8.05 -16.96 -14.12
N CYS A 52 7.89 -16.74 -12.81
CA CYS A 52 8.34 -17.69 -11.79
C CYS A 52 7.32 -17.97 -10.68
N ARG A 53 7.32 -19.20 -10.15
CA ARG A 53 6.44 -19.56 -9.03
C ARG A 53 6.93 -19.01 -7.69
N ARG A 54 8.23 -19.12 -7.41
CA ARG A 54 8.89 -18.56 -6.21
C ARG A 54 10.21 -17.91 -6.59
N LYS A 55 10.52 -16.78 -5.97
CA LYS A 55 11.69 -15.98 -6.32
C LYS A 55 12.26 -15.23 -5.12
N ASN A 56 13.58 -15.29 -4.92
CA ASN A 56 14.28 -14.52 -3.89
C ASN A 56 15.40 -13.65 -4.49
N GLY A 57 15.50 -12.40 -4.03
CA GLY A 57 16.69 -11.55 -4.20
C GLY A 57 17.08 -11.27 -5.65
N CYS A 58 16.24 -10.59 -6.43
CA CYS A 58 16.54 -10.33 -7.85
C CYS A 58 16.34 -8.87 -8.28
N ARG A 59 17.08 -8.44 -9.30
CA ARG A 59 17.10 -7.02 -9.71
C ARG A 59 15.83 -6.60 -10.45
N ARG A 60 15.44 -7.30 -11.53
CA ARG A 60 14.22 -7.03 -12.31
C ARG A 60 13.36 -8.28 -12.42
N THR A 61 12.06 -8.12 -12.28
CA THR A 61 11.11 -9.24 -12.28
C THR A 61 9.80 -8.85 -12.94
N ASN A 62 9.32 -9.70 -13.84
CA ASN A 62 7.99 -9.61 -14.40
C ASN A 62 7.23 -10.92 -14.17
N GLY A 63 6.00 -10.85 -13.63
CA GLY A 63 5.09 -11.99 -13.52
C GLY A 63 5.59 -13.08 -12.56
N CYS A 64 5.34 -12.93 -11.26
CA CYS A 64 5.69 -13.95 -10.26
C CYS A 64 4.56 -14.23 -9.26
N ARG A 65 4.40 -15.51 -8.87
CA ARG A 65 3.38 -15.88 -7.86
C ARG A 65 3.79 -15.48 -6.45
N ARG A 66 5.05 -15.74 -6.06
CA ARG A 66 5.63 -15.33 -4.76
C ARG A 66 7.02 -14.74 -4.98
N THR A 67 7.28 -13.58 -4.39
CA THR A 67 8.59 -12.92 -4.46
C THR A 67 9.00 -12.36 -3.11
N ASP A 68 10.21 -12.66 -2.69
CA ASP A 68 10.84 -12.05 -1.52
C ASP A 68 12.12 -11.31 -1.97
N GLY A 69 12.17 -9.99 -1.78
CA GLY A 69 13.34 -9.19 -2.14
C GLY A 69 13.49 -8.94 -3.64
N CYS A 70 13.17 -7.72 -4.06
CA CYS A 70 13.47 -7.25 -5.42
C CYS A 70 13.81 -5.75 -5.50
N ARG A 71 14.57 -5.35 -6.53
CA ARG A 71 14.74 -3.92 -6.83
C ARG A 71 13.54 -3.37 -7.59
N GLN A 72 13.10 -4.08 -8.63
CA GLN A 72 11.97 -3.73 -9.48
C GLN A 72 11.11 -4.96 -9.76
N MET A 73 9.80 -4.81 -9.60
CA MET A 73 8.78 -5.84 -9.85
C MET A 73 7.63 -5.28 -10.67
N HIS A 74 7.25 -6.01 -11.71
CA HIS A 74 6.00 -5.83 -12.44
C HIS A 74 5.14 -7.08 -12.27
N SER A 75 3.92 -6.92 -11.76
CA SER A 75 2.94 -8.01 -11.57
C SER A 75 3.37 -9.12 -10.61
N CYS A 76 2.79 -9.12 -9.41
CA CYS A 76 2.92 -10.22 -8.45
C CYS A 76 1.61 -10.62 -7.76
N ARG A 77 1.47 -11.90 -7.38
CA ARG A 77 0.36 -12.31 -6.50
C ARG A 77 0.67 -12.03 -5.03
N ARG A 78 1.86 -12.41 -4.55
CA ARG A 78 2.35 -12.11 -3.19
C ARG A 78 3.79 -11.62 -3.24
N MET A 79 4.08 -10.59 -2.47
CA MET A 79 5.43 -10.05 -2.38
C MET A 79 5.78 -9.53 -0.99
N LYS A 80 6.99 -9.85 -0.52
CA LYS A 80 7.62 -9.23 0.64
C LYS A 80 8.88 -8.49 0.20
N GLY A 81 9.05 -7.24 0.62
CA GLY A 81 10.29 -6.49 0.42
C GLY A 81 10.62 -6.18 -1.05
N CYS A 82 10.35 -4.96 -1.51
CA CYS A 82 10.82 -4.50 -2.81
C CYS A 82 11.05 -2.97 -2.83
N ARG A 83 11.96 -2.49 -3.68
CA ARG A 83 12.18 -1.03 -3.80
C ARG A 83 11.08 -0.37 -4.65
N ARG A 84 10.70 -0.97 -5.78
CA ARG A 84 9.63 -0.48 -6.67
C ARG A 84 8.76 -1.63 -7.15
N THR A 85 7.44 -1.45 -7.13
CA THR A 85 6.49 -2.43 -7.63
C THR A 85 5.36 -1.76 -8.38
N ASN A 86 5.07 -2.27 -9.56
CA ASN A 86 3.85 -1.99 -10.31
C ASN A 86 2.97 -3.23 -10.27
N SER A 87 1.72 -3.07 -9.85
CA SER A 87 0.68 -4.10 -9.81
C SER A 87 1.02 -5.31 -8.92
N CYS A 88 0.39 -5.41 -7.75
CA CYS A 88 0.46 -6.62 -6.93
C CYS A 88 -0.86 -6.92 -6.22
N ARG A 89 -1.18 -8.20 -5.96
CA ARG A 89 -2.40 -8.54 -5.21
C ARG A 89 -2.20 -8.39 -3.70
N GLN A 90 -1.08 -8.83 -3.16
CA GLN A 90 -0.75 -8.75 -1.73
C GLN A 90 0.72 -8.38 -1.53
N LYS A 91 0.97 -7.43 -0.64
CA LYS A 91 2.28 -6.80 -0.51
C LYS A 91 2.59 -6.39 0.92
N ASN A 92 3.74 -6.81 1.43
CA ASN A 92 4.26 -6.40 2.74
C ASN A 92 5.64 -5.76 2.55
N GLY A 93 5.82 -4.52 3.00
CA GLY A 93 7.13 -3.85 3.02
C GLY A 93 7.60 -3.38 1.63
N CYS A 94 7.52 -2.09 1.33
CA CYS A 94 8.09 -1.51 0.10
C CYS A 94 8.30 0.00 0.11
N ARG A 95 9.28 0.47 -0.68
CA ARG A 95 9.53 1.92 -0.80
C ARG A 95 8.54 2.63 -1.72
N ARG A 96 8.22 2.09 -2.90
CA ARG A 96 7.25 2.65 -3.86
C ARG A 96 6.32 1.58 -4.43
N THR A 97 5.05 1.90 -4.55
CA THR A 97 4.00 1.00 -5.09
C THR A 97 3.06 1.78 -5.99
N ASN A 98 2.83 1.27 -7.20
CA ASN A 98 1.75 1.73 -8.07
C ASN A 98 0.80 0.56 -8.30
N GLY A 99 -0.46 0.69 -7.87
CA GLY A 99 -1.50 -0.33 -8.02
C GLY A 99 -1.32 -1.54 -7.12
N CYS A 100 -2.17 -1.69 -6.10
CA CYS A 100 -2.20 -2.90 -5.29
C CYS A 100 -3.56 -3.19 -4.62
N ARG A 101 -3.95 -4.46 -4.50
CA ARG A 101 -5.20 -4.82 -3.81
C ARG A 101 -5.07 -4.75 -2.27
N ARG A 102 -3.96 -5.21 -1.70
CA ARG A 102 -3.68 -5.15 -0.25
C ARG A 102 -2.21 -4.81 0.01
N THR A 103 -1.96 -3.75 0.78
CA THR A 103 -0.59 -3.30 1.13
C THR A 103 -0.42 -3.08 2.63
N ASN A 104 0.65 -3.62 3.21
CA ASN A 104 1.08 -3.32 4.57
C ASN A 104 2.49 -2.71 4.56
N GLY A 105 2.70 -1.61 5.27
CA GLY A 105 4.03 -1.03 5.53
C GLY A 105 4.76 -0.53 4.28
N CYS A 106 4.19 0.44 3.55
CA CYS A 106 4.89 1.07 2.42
C CYS A 106 5.31 2.53 2.71
N ARG A 107 6.31 3.06 1.99
CA ARG A 107 6.67 4.48 2.13
C ARG A 107 5.81 5.38 1.24
N ARG A 108 5.62 5.01 -0.03
CA ARG A 108 4.76 5.71 -1.01
C ARG A 108 3.86 4.72 -1.74
N THR A 109 2.60 5.05 -1.94
CA THR A 109 1.64 4.22 -2.69
C THR A 109 0.70 5.08 -3.51
N ASN A 110 0.55 4.74 -4.78
CA ASN A 110 -0.45 5.31 -5.68
C ASN A 110 -1.44 4.20 -6.04
N GLY A 111 -2.71 4.37 -5.68
CA GLY A 111 -3.80 3.44 -5.98
C GLY A 111 -3.76 2.15 -5.16
N CYS A 112 -4.70 2.01 -4.20
CA CYS A 112 -4.88 0.76 -3.48
C CYS A 112 -6.32 0.45 -3.01
N ARG A 113 -6.68 -0.83 -2.86
CA ARG A 113 -8.01 -1.19 -2.30
C ARG A 113 -8.04 -1.23 -0.76
N ARG A 114 -7.03 -1.84 -0.12
CA ARG A 114 -6.90 -1.88 1.34
C ARG A 114 -5.45 -1.65 1.74
N LYS A 115 -5.24 -0.90 2.83
CA LYS A 115 -3.91 -0.48 3.24
C LYS A 115 -3.77 -0.26 4.72
N ASN A 116 -2.69 -0.80 5.28
CA ASN A 116 -2.32 -0.61 6.68
C ASN A 116 -0.91 -0.01 6.76
N GLY A 117 -0.79 1.18 7.34
CA GLY A 117 0.47 1.86 7.62
C GLY A 117 1.24 2.36 6.38
N CYS A 118 1.27 3.67 6.17
CA CYS A 118 2.13 4.32 5.16
C CYS A 118 2.53 5.77 5.46
N ARG A 119 3.64 6.22 4.85
CA ARG A 119 4.05 7.64 4.92
C ARG A 119 3.25 8.52 3.96
N ARG A 120 3.15 8.16 2.68
CA ARG A 120 2.39 8.93 1.67
C ARG A 120 1.50 8.03 0.83
N THR A 121 0.29 8.50 0.53
CA THR A 121 -0.70 7.75 -0.23
C THR A 121 -1.51 8.65 -1.14
N ASN A 122 -1.65 8.27 -2.40
CA ASN A 122 -2.58 8.89 -3.34
C ASN A 122 -3.62 7.85 -3.76
N GLY A 123 -4.86 8.02 -3.32
CA GLY A 123 -6.02 7.20 -3.68
C GLY A 123 -6.06 5.81 -3.04
N CYS A 124 -6.94 5.61 -2.06
CA CYS A 124 -7.25 4.28 -1.52
C CYS A 124 -8.70 4.10 -1.07
N ARG A 125 -9.27 2.89 -1.23
CA ARG A 125 -10.66 2.63 -0.79
C ARG A 125 -10.80 2.49 0.74
N ARG A 126 -9.87 1.79 1.39
CA ARG A 126 -9.82 1.66 2.87
C ARG A 126 -8.38 1.79 3.34
N THR A 127 -8.15 2.63 4.36
CA THR A 127 -6.82 2.84 4.92
C THR A 127 -6.86 2.94 6.44
N ASP A 128 -5.95 2.23 7.10
CA ASP A 128 -5.68 2.34 8.53
C ASP A 128 -4.25 2.87 8.71
N GLY A 129 -4.10 4.08 9.27
CA GLY A 129 -2.81 4.69 9.57
C GLY A 129 -2.05 5.23 8.34
N CYS A 130 -2.01 6.56 8.19
CA CYS A 130 -1.14 7.24 7.22
C CYS A 130 -0.60 8.59 7.72
N ARG A 131 0.63 8.98 7.36
CA ARG A 131 1.11 10.36 7.66
C ARG A 131 0.48 11.40 6.72
N GLN A 132 0.42 11.12 5.42
CA GLN A 132 -0.17 11.99 4.40
C GLN A 132 -1.03 11.16 3.42
N MET A 133 -2.25 11.62 3.16
CA MET A 133 -3.18 11.00 2.21
C MET A 133 -3.85 12.04 1.32
N HIS A 134 -3.97 11.70 0.03
CA HIS A 134 -4.80 12.39 -0.93
C HIS A 134 -5.89 11.42 -1.43
N SER A 135 -7.15 11.70 -1.11
CA SER A 135 -8.35 10.91 -1.46
C SER A 135 -8.48 9.52 -0.82
N CYS A 136 -9.58 9.33 -0.07
CA CYS A 136 -10.05 8.01 0.34
C CYS A 136 -11.57 7.86 0.47
N ARG A 137 -12.05 6.61 0.45
CA ARG A 137 -13.46 6.32 0.79
C ARG A 137 -13.68 6.10 2.28
N ARG A 138 -12.79 5.38 2.96
CA ARG A 138 -12.82 5.18 4.42
C ARG A 138 -11.40 5.23 5.00
N MET A 139 -11.23 5.97 6.09
CA MET A 139 -9.96 6.03 6.81
C MET A 139 -10.12 5.97 8.34
N LYS A 140 -9.19 5.28 9.00
CA LYS A 140 -8.93 5.41 10.42
C LYS A 140 -7.50 5.91 10.64
N GLY A 141 -7.32 7.01 11.38
CA GLY A 141 -6.01 7.51 11.79
C GLY A 141 -5.15 8.09 10.66
N CYS A 142 -4.98 9.42 10.63
CA CYS A 142 -3.94 10.08 9.86
C CYS A 142 -3.51 11.42 10.44
N ARG A 143 -2.29 11.86 10.08
CA ARG A 143 -1.75 13.19 10.47
C ARG A 143 -1.99 14.30 9.44
N GLY A 144 -2.40 13.95 8.22
CA GLY A 144 -2.67 14.92 7.16
C GLY A 144 -3.48 14.31 6.02
N MET A 145 -4.61 14.92 5.69
CA MET A 145 -5.54 14.43 4.67
C MET A 145 -6.08 15.56 3.80
N LYS A 146 -6.14 15.33 2.49
CA LYS A 146 -7.00 16.08 1.56
C LYS A 146 -8.00 15.13 0.91
N GLY A 147 -9.30 15.43 1.05
CA GLY A 147 -10.40 14.67 0.43
C GLY A 147 -10.62 13.28 1.03
N CYS A 148 -11.73 13.06 1.74
CA CYS A 148 -12.18 11.71 2.09
C CYS A 148 -13.69 11.66 2.36
N ARG A 149 -14.36 10.53 2.07
CA ARG A 149 -15.82 10.37 2.27
C ARG A 149 -16.21 9.83 3.65
N GLY A 150 -15.27 9.33 4.44
CA GLY A 150 -15.57 8.80 5.77
C GLY A 150 -14.31 8.59 6.59
N MET A 151 -14.25 9.15 7.79
CA MET A 151 -13.02 9.21 8.57
C MET A 151 -13.24 9.15 10.08
N LYS A 152 -12.33 8.49 10.81
CA LYS A 152 -12.28 8.48 12.28
C LYS A 152 -10.86 8.77 12.80
N GLY A 153 -10.73 9.65 13.79
CA GLY A 153 -9.49 9.82 14.57
C GLY A 153 -8.34 10.48 13.80
N CYS A 154 -8.60 11.52 13.00
CA CYS A 154 -7.59 12.13 12.12
C CYS A 154 -7.25 13.57 12.50
N ARG A 155 -6.03 14.01 12.18
CA ARG A 155 -5.50 15.36 12.43
C ARG A 155 -5.17 16.08 11.12
N ARG A 156 -5.39 17.40 11.06
CA ARG A 156 -5.09 18.28 9.90
C ARG A 156 -5.75 17.80 8.60
N THR A 157 -7.06 18.01 8.49
CA THR A 157 -7.88 17.44 7.40
C THR A 157 -8.59 18.54 6.60
N ASN A 158 -8.55 18.46 5.28
CA ASN A 158 -9.22 19.41 4.39
C ASN A 158 -10.17 18.71 3.40
N GLY A 159 -11.37 19.24 3.19
CA GLY A 159 -12.30 18.79 2.13
C GLY A 159 -12.92 17.42 2.36
N CYS A 160 -13.24 17.04 3.61
CA CYS A 160 -13.75 15.71 3.97
C CYS A 160 -15.26 15.70 4.25
N ARG A 161 -15.92 14.56 4.03
CA ARG A 161 -17.32 14.29 4.42
C ARG A 161 -17.37 13.18 5.48
N ARG A 162 -18.34 13.24 6.41
CA ARG A 162 -18.63 12.23 7.44
C ARG A 162 -17.41 11.90 8.31
N THR A 163 -17.11 12.79 9.26
CA THR A 163 -15.90 12.73 10.09
C THR A 163 -16.22 12.64 11.57
N ASN A 164 -15.61 11.71 12.29
CA ASN A 164 -15.76 11.59 13.75
C ASN A 164 -14.42 11.67 14.47
N GLY A 165 -14.35 12.41 15.59
CA GLY A 165 -13.15 12.43 16.45
C GLY A 165 -11.92 13.03 15.78
N CYS A 166 -12.07 14.06 14.93
CA CYS A 166 -10.96 14.65 14.17
C CYS A 166 -10.54 16.01 14.75
N ARG A 167 -9.27 16.40 14.55
CA ARG A 167 -8.68 17.65 15.09
C ARG A 167 -8.03 18.53 14.01
N GLY A 168 -8.39 19.80 13.96
CA GLY A 168 -7.87 20.77 12.98
C GLY A 168 -8.40 20.47 11.58
N MET A 169 -9.59 20.96 11.27
CA MET A 169 -10.29 20.68 10.02
C MET A 169 -10.73 21.95 9.31
N ASN A 170 -10.64 21.93 7.97
CA ASN A 170 -11.06 23.04 7.12
C ASN A 170 -11.99 22.50 6.01
N SER A 171 -13.07 23.23 5.69
CA SER A 171 -13.97 22.93 4.57
C SER A 171 -14.54 21.49 4.56
N CYS A 172 -14.96 20.97 5.73
CA CYS A 172 -15.47 19.60 5.89
C CYS A 172 -16.99 19.59 6.21
N ARG A 173 -17.73 18.51 5.85
CA ARG A 173 -19.19 18.38 6.07
C ARG A 173 -19.57 17.12 6.86
N GLY A 174 -20.56 17.22 7.75
CA GLY A 174 -21.10 16.12 8.56
C GLY A 174 -20.10 15.62 9.61
N MET A 175 -19.96 16.38 10.71
CA MET A 175 -18.95 16.16 11.74
C MET A 175 -19.59 15.78 13.08
N HIS A 176 -18.98 14.84 13.82
CA HIS A 176 -19.37 14.54 15.22
C HIS A 176 -18.12 14.45 16.11
N GLY A 177 -18.17 15.09 17.29
CA GLY A 177 -17.09 15.02 18.30
C GLY A 177 -15.72 15.49 17.78
N CYS A 178 -15.67 16.56 16.99
CA CYS A 178 -14.44 17.09 16.40
C CYS A 178 -13.99 18.38 17.12
N ILE A 179 -12.68 18.61 17.24
CA ILE A 179 -12.11 19.71 18.06
C ILE A 179 -11.23 20.62 17.19
N ARG A 180 -11.44 21.94 17.27
CA ARG A 180 -10.71 23.02 16.57
C ARG A 180 -10.90 23.02 15.04
N MET A 181 -11.58 24.06 14.53
CA MET A 181 -11.97 24.24 13.13
C MET A 181 -11.50 25.61 12.64
N ASP A 182 -10.90 25.67 11.45
CA ASP A 182 -10.47 26.93 10.82
C ASP A 182 -11.12 27.03 9.43
N GLY A 183 -11.89 28.09 9.16
CA GLY A 183 -12.57 28.32 7.88
C GLY A 183 -13.83 27.47 7.67
N PHE A 184 -14.95 27.97 8.18
CA PHE A 184 -16.29 27.41 7.94
C PHE A 184 -16.76 27.77 6.53
N CYS A 185 -17.35 26.81 5.80
CA CYS A 185 -18.05 27.06 4.54
C CYS A 185 -19.48 26.60 4.75
N GLY A 186 -20.42 27.55 4.82
CA GLY A 186 -21.76 27.39 5.37
C GLY A 186 -22.66 26.35 4.70
N ARG A 187 -23.52 25.70 5.49
CA ARG A 187 -24.98 25.93 5.63
C ARG A 187 -25.56 24.85 6.56
N PHE A 188 -26.49 25.28 7.41
CA PHE A 188 -27.23 24.61 8.50
C PHE A 188 -27.46 23.09 8.39
N VAL A 189 -27.38 22.38 9.53
CA VAL A 189 -28.51 21.79 10.29
C VAL A 189 -27.91 20.98 11.45
N SER A 190 -28.21 21.41 12.69
CA SER A 190 -28.68 20.58 13.81
C SER A 190 -28.74 21.46 15.06
N LEU A 191 -29.89 22.11 15.22
CA LEU A 191 -30.47 22.36 16.54
C LEU A 191 -30.56 21.01 17.26
N THR A 192 -29.80 20.84 18.34
CA THR A 192 -30.25 20.08 19.52
C THR A 192 -29.48 20.60 20.73
N THR A 193 -30.15 21.50 21.45
CA THR A 193 -30.21 21.62 22.92
C THR A 193 -28.92 21.85 23.71
N SER A 194 -28.68 23.12 24.02
CA SER A 194 -28.03 23.56 25.28
C SER A 194 -29.13 24.19 26.17
N PRO A 195 -29.18 23.95 27.49
CA PRO A 195 -30.28 24.42 28.35
C PRO A 195 -30.05 25.87 28.83
N PRO A 196 -31.10 26.69 28.97
CA PRO A 196 -31.17 27.69 30.05
C PRO A 196 -32.55 27.75 30.73
N PRO A 197 -32.76 28.48 31.86
CA PRO A 197 -31.83 29.36 32.58
C PRO A 197 -31.66 29.06 34.08
N ILE A 198 -30.62 29.66 34.67
CA ILE A 198 -30.46 29.89 36.11
C ILE A 198 -31.34 31.09 36.49
N VAL A 199 -32.35 30.89 37.35
CA VAL A 199 -33.02 31.99 38.08
C VAL A 199 -32.41 32.01 39.48
N SER A 200 -31.49 32.93 39.73
CA SER A 200 -31.01 33.22 41.07
C SER A 200 -32.03 34.13 41.77
N LEU A 201 -32.65 33.63 42.84
CA LEU A 201 -33.38 34.46 43.80
C LEU A 201 -32.46 35.60 44.30
N ARG A 202 -32.92 36.84 44.21
CA ARG A 202 -32.48 37.90 45.11
C ARG A 202 -33.69 38.39 45.89
N LEU A 203 -33.86 37.86 47.10
CA LEU A 203 -34.45 38.61 48.21
C LEU A 203 -33.45 39.71 48.60
N ARG A 204 -33.89 40.96 48.73
CA ARG A 204 -33.43 41.89 49.79
C ARG A 204 -34.56 42.83 50.19
N HIS A 205 -34.69 42.96 51.51
CA HIS A 205 -35.49 43.89 52.30
C HIS A 205 -35.33 45.34 51.85
#